data_AF-X1LNE2-F1
#
_entry.id   AF-X1LNE2-F1
#
_cell.length_a   1.000
_cell.length_b   1.000
_cell.length_c   1.000
_cell.angle_alpha   90.00
_cell.angle_beta   90.00
_cell.angle_gamma   90.00
#
_symmetry.space_group_name_H-M   'P 1'
#
loop_
_entity.id
_entity.type
_entity.pdbx_description
1 polymer ?
#
loop_
_entity_poly.entity_id
_entity_poly.type
_entity_poly.pdbx_seq_one_letter_code
_entity_poly.pdbx_strand_id
1 'polypeptide(L)'
;MSKKIVTILLASKPNYDEFAFKYFILSLNKIQSYYEFMFPEIHNHYYVSRYYDTNKLFSSFEKEVRPKINFENKPDYLINIITSTIGENLFFECRGNVAFVTTDTWEKYFSPPSLFEYLSHCIIASLLSMNEKVNLHSHRDTKGCCLDYTFFKMDDKVDIALGYICDKCKDEIINGIGKEYLTEIINIVNREWIGDINNFGSVAYTLKNFFKFDIGKDSGLNKTFWDKAKDYFCEIPKEIIVLIIAAIIGILIWRN
;
A
#
# COMPACT_ATOMS: atom_id res chain seq x y z
N MET A 1 -12.11 -1.51 -24.88
CA MET A 1 -12.60 -2.36 -23.77
C MET A 1 -13.15 -1.46 -22.69
N SER A 2 -14.25 -1.81 -22.03
CA SER A 2 -14.65 -1.09 -20.80
C SER A 2 -13.63 -1.35 -19.70
N LYS A 3 -13.35 -0.36 -18.86
CA LYS A 3 -12.48 -0.54 -17.70
C LYS A 3 -13.08 -1.58 -16.75
N LYS A 4 -12.22 -2.35 -16.08
CA LYS A 4 -12.58 -3.28 -15.02
C LYS A 4 -12.66 -2.53 -13.69
N ILE A 5 -13.77 -2.64 -12.98
CA ILE A 5 -14.00 -1.91 -11.74
C ILE A 5 -13.28 -2.62 -10.59
N VAL A 6 -12.39 -1.91 -9.92
CA VAL A 6 -11.69 -2.37 -8.72
C VAL A 6 -12.16 -1.57 -7.53
N THR A 7 -12.90 -2.22 -6.64
CA THR A 7 -13.39 -1.59 -5.41
C THR A 7 -12.46 -1.90 -4.25
N ILE A 8 -11.94 -0.85 -3.61
CA ILE A 8 -11.10 -0.94 -2.43
C ILE A 8 -11.92 -0.63 -1.19
N LEU A 9 -11.94 -1.57 -0.25
CA LEU A 9 -12.63 -1.48 1.03
C LEU A 9 -11.61 -1.34 2.15
N LEU A 10 -11.68 -0.23 2.89
CA LEU A 10 -10.93 -0.07 4.14
C LEU A 10 -11.71 -0.77 5.25
N ALA A 11 -11.57 -2.09 5.30
CA ALA A 11 -12.46 -2.96 6.06
C ALA A 11 -12.16 -3.00 7.58
N SER A 12 -11.00 -2.48 7.97
CA SER A 12 -10.63 -2.12 9.36
C SER A 12 -10.34 -0.63 9.46
N LYS A 13 -10.43 -0.06 10.67
CA LYS A 13 -10.08 1.35 10.90
C LYS A 13 -8.62 1.59 10.51
N PRO A 14 -8.34 2.43 9.50
CA PRO A 14 -6.97 2.70 9.09
C PRO A 14 -6.15 3.28 10.23
N ASN A 15 -4.91 2.80 10.37
CA ASN A 15 -3.88 3.40 11.22
C ASN A 15 -2.97 4.35 10.42
N TYR A 16 -3.46 4.85 9.30
CA TYR A 16 -2.81 5.76 8.35
C TYR A 16 -3.79 6.82 7.85
N ASP A 17 -3.30 7.81 7.09
CA ASP A 17 -4.16 8.85 6.51
C ASP A 17 -4.99 8.27 5.34
N GLU A 18 -6.27 8.05 5.61
CA GLU A 18 -7.22 7.49 4.64
C GLU A 18 -7.39 8.38 3.40
N PHE A 19 -7.42 9.70 3.55
CA PHE A 19 -7.65 10.60 2.42
C PHE A 19 -6.42 10.69 1.52
N ALA A 20 -5.23 10.75 2.12
CA ALA A 20 -3.98 10.68 1.39
C ALA A 20 -3.86 9.36 0.61
N PHE A 21 -4.22 8.23 1.24
CA PHE A 21 -4.20 6.92 0.59
C PHE A 21 -5.20 6.82 -0.56
N LYS A 22 -6.43 7.29 -0.36
CA LYS A 22 -7.46 7.37 -1.41
C LYS A 22 -6.95 8.19 -2.60
N TYR A 23 -6.38 9.37 -2.36
CA TYR A 23 -5.79 10.19 -3.42
C TYR A 23 -4.67 9.45 -4.16
N PHE A 24 -3.78 8.80 -3.43
CA PHE A 24 -2.67 8.05 -3.99
C PHE A 24 -3.15 6.96 -4.97
N ILE A 25 -4.11 6.12 -4.54
CA ILE A 25 -4.63 5.05 -5.38
C ILE A 25 -5.49 5.60 -6.53
N LEU A 26 -6.35 6.59 -6.29
CA LEU A 26 -7.17 7.17 -7.34
C LEU A 26 -6.34 7.90 -8.41
N SER A 27 -5.12 8.32 -8.09
CA SER A 27 -4.18 8.86 -9.08
C SER A 27 -3.79 7.83 -10.13
N LEU A 28 -3.84 6.53 -9.82
CA LEU A 28 -3.61 5.46 -10.79
C LEU A 28 -4.63 5.51 -11.94
N ASN A 29 -5.87 5.92 -11.70
CA ASN A 29 -6.91 6.01 -12.75
C ASN A 29 -6.53 6.92 -13.92
N LYS A 30 -5.57 7.85 -13.71
CA LYS A 30 -5.09 8.79 -14.73
C LYS A 30 -4.01 8.21 -15.65
N ILE A 31 -3.31 7.16 -15.22
CA ILE A 31 -2.11 6.64 -15.90
C ILE A 31 -2.30 5.25 -16.52
N GLN A 32 -3.50 4.68 -16.38
CA GLN A 32 -3.81 3.34 -16.88
C GLN A 32 -5.26 3.26 -17.37
N SER A 33 -5.50 2.32 -18.28
CA SER A 33 -6.76 2.21 -19.01
C SER A 33 -7.51 0.92 -18.72
N TYR A 34 -6.90 -0.04 -18.02
CA TYR A 34 -7.49 -1.36 -17.80
C TYR A 34 -8.42 -1.43 -16.59
N TYR A 35 -8.03 -0.81 -15.48
CA TYR A 35 -8.77 -0.78 -14.23
C TYR A 35 -9.31 0.62 -13.91
N GLU A 36 -10.40 0.65 -13.16
CA GLU A 36 -10.92 1.86 -12.53
C GLU A 36 -11.05 1.60 -11.04
N PHE A 37 -10.19 2.25 -10.25
CA PHE A 37 -10.19 2.16 -8.80
C PHE A 37 -11.27 3.07 -8.21
N MET A 38 -12.02 2.53 -7.25
CA MET A 38 -13.03 3.27 -6.50
C MET A 38 -13.05 2.89 -5.02
N PHE A 39 -13.52 3.80 -4.19
CA PHE A 39 -13.74 3.60 -2.76
C PHE A 39 -15.22 3.90 -2.47
N PRO A 40 -16.05 2.91 -2.11
CA PRO A 40 -17.43 3.15 -1.74
C PRO A 40 -17.50 3.88 -0.40
N GLU A 41 -18.59 4.61 -0.19
CA GLU A 41 -18.89 5.19 1.11
C GLU A 41 -19.32 4.07 2.06
N ILE A 42 -18.41 3.68 2.95
CA ILE A 42 -18.68 2.75 4.05
C ILE A 42 -18.47 3.48 5.36
N HIS A 43 -19.48 3.46 6.23
CA HIS A 43 -19.40 4.10 7.56
C HIS A 43 -18.94 3.14 8.67
N ASN A 44 -18.87 1.85 8.38
CA ASN A 44 -18.57 0.81 9.36
C ASN A 44 -17.24 0.13 9.03
N HIS A 45 -16.44 -0.09 10.07
CA HIS A 45 -15.27 -0.97 10.02
C HIS A 45 -15.70 -2.36 10.49
N TYR A 46 -15.59 -3.35 9.62
CA TYR A 46 -16.17 -4.68 9.83
C TYR A 46 -15.20 -5.65 10.54
N TYR A 47 -13.88 -5.40 10.45
CA TYR A 47 -12.86 -6.25 11.04
C TYR A 47 -12.11 -5.54 12.16
N VAL A 48 -12.25 -6.06 13.37
CA VAL A 48 -11.68 -5.50 14.61
C VAL A 48 -10.83 -6.49 15.41
N SER A 49 -10.90 -7.79 15.10
CA SER A 49 -10.08 -8.80 15.77
C SER A 49 -8.63 -8.64 15.37
N ARG A 50 -7.69 -9.00 16.25
CA ARG A 50 -6.25 -8.90 15.97
C ARG A 50 -5.78 -9.89 14.90
N TYR A 51 -6.42 -11.06 14.81
CA TYR A 51 -6.04 -12.16 13.94
C TYR A 51 -7.27 -12.75 13.27
N TYR A 52 -7.13 -13.12 12.00
CA TYR A 52 -8.12 -13.88 11.25
C TYR A 52 -7.48 -15.07 10.53
N ASP A 53 -8.06 -16.25 10.73
CA ASP A 53 -7.88 -17.38 9.83
C ASP A 53 -8.45 -17.03 8.46
N THR A 54 -7.73 -17.36 7.37
CA THR A 54 -8.13 -16.95 6.02
C THR A 54 -9.47 -17.55 5.60
N ASN A 55 -9.75 -18.82 5.92
CA ASN A 55 -11.04 -19.42 5.57
C ASN A 55 -12.21 -18.73 6.26
N LYS A 56 -12.06 -18.45 7.56
CA LYS A 56 -13.07 -17.70 8.32
C LYS A 56 -13.22 -16.27 7.81
N LEU A 57 -12.12 -15.61 7.46
CA LEU A 57 -12.12 -14.24 6.94
C LEU A 57 -12.96 -14.11 5.67
N PHE A 58 -12.67 -14.95 4.66
CA PHE A 58 -13.43 -14.97 3.41
C PHE A 58 -14.88 -15.40 3.62
N SER A 59 -15.13 -16.40 4.47
CA SER A 59 -16.51 -16.85 4.74
C SER A 59 -17.35 -15.76 5.43
N SER A 60 -16.77 -15.07 6.42
CA SER A 60 -17.42 -13.95 7.11
C SER A 60 -17.64 -12.77 6.17
N PHE A 61 -16.67 -12.47 5.30
CA PHE A 61 -16.83 -11.42 4.27
C PHE A 61 -18.08 -11.65 3.41
N GLU A 62 -18.17 -12.82 2.79
CA GLU A 62 -19.26 -13.14 1.87
C GLU A 62 -20.63 -13.17 2.56
N LYS A 63 -20.70 -13.64 3.81
CA LYS A 63 -21.96 -13.80 4.54
C LYS A 63 -22.42 -12.54 5.27
N GLU A 64 -21.50 -11.75 5.80
CA GLU A 64 -21.81 -10.72 6.79
C GLU A 64 -21.47 -9.31 6.35
N VAL A 65 -20.45 -9.15 5.49
CA VAL A 65 -19.93 -7.83 5.09
C VAL A 65 -20.43 -7.47 3.70
N ARG A 66 -20.15 -8.30 2.70
CA ARG A 66 -20.51 -8.07 1.29
C ARG A 66 -22.00 -7.72 1.09
N PRO A 67 -22.97 -8.38 1.74
CA PRO A 67 -24.39 -8.04 1.56
C PRO A 67 -24.79 -6.66 2.12
N LYS A 68 -23.96 -6.06 2.97
CA LYS A 68 -24.21 -4.75 3.60
C LYS A 68 -23.60 -3.58 2.83
N ILE A 69 -22.81 -3.86 1.79
CA ILE A 69 -22.15 -2.82 0.99
C ILE A 69 -23.02 -2.53 -0.22
N ASN A 70 -23.44 -1.29 -0.36
CA ASN A 70 -24.15 -0.83 -1.54
C ASN A 70 -23.15 -0.35 -2.58
N PHE A 71 -22.93 -1.15 -3.62
CA PHE A 71 -22.09 -0.74 -4.74
C PHE A 71 -22.98 -0.08 -5.80
N GLU A 72 -22.64 1.15 -6.19
CA GLU A 72 -23.29 1.82 -7.33
C GLU A 72 -23.13 0.98 -8.60
N ASN A 73 -21.93 0.43 -8.82
CA ASN A 73 -21.63 -0.50 -9.90
C ASN A 73 -21.07 -1.80 -9.33
N LYS A 74 -21.52 -2.94 -9.86
CA LYS A 74 -21.00 -4.24 -9.44
C LYS A 74 -19.48 -4.31 -9.72
N PRO A 75 -18.63 -4.51 -8.70
CA PRO A 75 -17.20 -4.56 -8.91
C PRO A 75 -16.77 -5.83 -9.64
N ASP A 76 -15.82 -5.69 -10.57
CA ASP A 76 -15.12 -6.83 -11.16
C ASP A 76 -14.16 -7.45 -10.14
N TYR A 77 -13.48 -6.62 -9.34
CA TYR A 77 -12.55 -7.04 -8.29
C TYR A 77 -12.81 -6.30 -6.97
N LEU A 78 -12.63 -6.98 -5.85
CA LEU A 78 -12.76 -6.45 -4.50
C LEU A 78 -11.44 -6.61 -3.75
N ILE A 79 -10.90 -5.51 -3.22
CA ILE A 79 -9.69 -5.53 -2.39
C ILE A 79 -10.04 -5.01 -1.01
N ASN A 80 -9.93 -5.87 0.00
CA ASN A 80 -10.18 -5.54 1.39
C ASN A 80 -8.87 -5.25 2.09
N ILE A 81 -8.67 -4.02 2.57
CA ILE A 81 -7.50 -3.65 3.37
C ILE A 81 -7.89 -3.72 4.84
N ILE A 82 -7.15 -4.53 5.61
CA ILE A 82 -7.36 -4.69 7.05
C ILE A 82 -6.07 -4.40 7.82
N THR A 83 -6.20 -4.05 9.09
CA THR A 83 -5.06 -3.81 10.00
C THR A 83 -4.70 -5.03 10.85
N SER A 84 -5.42 -6.13 10.64
CA SER A 84 -5.33 -7.36 11.42
C SER A 84 -4.43 -8.38 10.72
N THR A 85 -3.76 -9.24 11.48
CA THR A 85 -2.99 -10.36 10.93
C THR A 85 -3.92 -11.30 10.14
N ILE A 86 -3.48 -11.76 8.97
CA ILE A 86 -4.15 -12.79 8.18
C ILE A 86 -3.29 -14.06 8.09
N GLY A 87 -3.87 -15.19 8.49
CA GLY A 87 -3.15 -16.47 8.50
C GLY A 87 -1.82 -16.41 9.28
N GLU A 88 -0.95 -17.40 9.07
CA GLU A 88 0.27 -17.52 9.87
C GLU A 88 1.37 -16.53 9.47
N ASN A 89 1.41 -16.11 8.19
CA ASN A 89 2.47 -15.21 7.69
C ASN A 89 2.13 -14.51 6.36
N LEU A 90 0.86 -14.26 6.07
CA LEU A 90 0.45 -13.72 4.76
C LEU A 90 0.38 -12.19 4.75
N PHE A 91 0.74 -11.58 3.62
CA PHE A 91 0.59 -10.13 3.35
C PHE A 91 -0.72 -9.82 2.66
N PHE A 92 -1.07 -10.71 1.75
CA PHE A 92 -2.35 -10.75 1.10
C PHE A 92 -2.73 -12.18 0.78
N GLU A 93 -4.01 -12.40 0.52
CA GLU A 93 -4.58 -13.66 0.06
C GLU A 93 -5.68 -13.34 -0.94
N CYS A 94 -5.75 -14.10 -2.02
CA CYS A 94 -6.75 -13.91 -3.09
C CYS A 94 -7.62 -15.16 -3.24
N ARG A 95 -8.94 -14.98 -3.43
CA ARG A 95 -9.87 -16.05 -3.80
C ARG A 95 -10.88 -15.53 -4.80
N GLY A 96 -10.89 -16.13 -5.99
CA GLY A 96 -11.71 -15.65 -7.10
C GLY A 96 -11.37 -14.19 -7.42
N ASN A 97 -12.34 -13.30 -7.26
CA ASN A 97 -12.18 -11.87 -7.51
C ASN A 97 -12.11 -11.01 -6.22
N VAL A 98 -11.83 -11.65 -5.08
CA VAL A 98 -11.71 -10.97 -3.78
C VAL A 98 -10.29 -11.17 -3.24
N ALA A 99 -9.68 -10.08 -2.79
CA ALA A 99 -8.41 -10.08 -2.08
C ALA A 99 -8.57 -9.50 -0.67
N PHE A 100 -7.77 -10.00 0.26
CA PHE A 100 -7.50 -9.37 1.55
C PHE A 100 -6.03 -8.99 1.59
N VAL A 101 -5.74 -7.73 1.92
CA VAL A 101 -4.40 -7.19 2.13
C VAL A 101 -4.31 -6.72 3.56
N THR A 102 -3.26 -7.10 4.28
CA THR A 102 -3.03 -6.64 5.66
C THR A 102 -1.94 -5.58 5.73
N THR A 103 -2.12 -4.59 6.60
CA THR A 103 -1.05 -3.67 7.02
C THR A 103 -0.36 -4.13 8.31
N ASP A 104 -0.80 -5.25 8.90
CA ASP A 104 -0.20 -5.77 10.12
C ASP A 104 1.28 -6.10 9.92
N THR A 105 2.08 -5.79 10.93
CA THR A 105 3.54 -5.94 10.95
C THR A 105 4.30 -5.21 9.84
N TRP A 106 3.64 -4.35 9.06
CA TRP A 106 4.26 -3.72 7.90
C TRP A 106 5.52 -2.93 8.28
N GLU A 107 5.40 -2.09 9.31
CA GLU A 107 6.47 -1.22 9.81
C GLU A 107 7.71 -2.01 10.25
N LYS A 108 7.50 -3.22 10.77
CA LYS A 108 8.57 -4.07 11.30
C LYS A 108 9.42 -4.71 10.21
N TYR A 109 8.81 -5.10 9.08
CA TYR A 109 9.47 -5.97 8.11
C TYR A 109 9.70 -5.34 6.74
N PHE A 110 8.85 -4.42 6.29
CA PHE A 110 8.97 -3.86 4.93
C PHE A 110 9.50 -2.44 4.92
N SER A 111 9.36 -1.68 6.00
CA SER A 111 9.93 -0.34 6.07
C SER A 111 11.46 -0.38 5.93
N PRO A 112 12.11 0.52 5.15
CA PRO A 112 11.54 1.41 4.12
C PRO A 112 11.33 0.65 2.78
N PRO A 113 10.13 0.58 2.16
CA PRO A 113 9.36 1.68 1.53
C PRO A 113 8.24 2.26 2.40
N SER A 114 7.41 3.19 1.91
CA SER A 114 6.21 3.66 2.61
C SER A 114 5.05 2.65 2.56
N LEU A 115 4.08 2.79 3.48
CA LEU A 115 2.89 1.94 3.52
C LEU A 115 2.07 2.05 2.24
N PHE A 116 2.06 3.22 1.59
CA PHE A 116 1.30 3.44 0.37
C PHE A 116 1.91 2.67 -0.80
N GLU A 117 3.24 2.65 -0.89
CA GLU A 117 3.97 1.87 -1.89
C GLU A 117 3.76 0.37 -1.67
N TYR A 118 3.83 -0.09 -0.42
CA TYR A 118 3.50 -1.48 -0.05
C TYR A 118 2.07 -1.85 -0.45
N LEU A 119 1.08 -1.04 -0.07
CA LEU A 119 -0.32 -1.32 -0.39
C LEU A 119 -0.56 -1.32 -1.90
N SER A 120 0.04 -0.39 -2.64
CA SER A 120 -0.02 -0.39 -4.10
C SER A 120 0.59 -1.66 -4.70
N HIS A 121 1.73 -2.12 -4.17
CA HIS A 121 2.34 -3.37 -4.58
C HIS A 121 1.39 -4.56 -4.37
N CYS A 122 0.86 -4.73 -3.14
CA CYS A 122 -0.07 -5.81 -2.83
C CYS A 122 -1.36 -5.74 -3.67
N ILE A 123 -1.88 -4.54 -3.94
CA ILE A 123 -3.05 -4.32 -4.80
C ILE A 123 -2.76 -4.85 -6.21
N ILE A 124 -1.63 -4.47 -6.81
CA ILE A 124 -1.29 -4.89 -8.17
C ILE A 124 -0.99 -6.39 -8.23
N ALA A 125 -0.23 -6.93 -7.26
CA ALA A 125 0.02 -8.36 -7.15
C ALA A 125 -1.28 -9.16 -7.03
N SER A 126 -2.24 -8.67 -6.23
CA SER A 126 -3.57 -9.27 -6.09
C SER A 126 -4.34 -9.23 -7.41
N LEU A 127 -4.36 -8.09 -8.10
CA LEU A 127 -5.06 -7.95 -9.39
C LEU A 127 -4.48 -8.88 -10.46
N LEU A 128 -3.17 -9.02 -10.52
CA LEU A 128 -2.50 -9.98 -11.40
C LEU A 128 -2.88 -11.42 -11.04
N SER A 129 -2.88 -11.76 -9.76
CA SER A 129 -3.22 -13.11 -9.26
C SER A 129 -4.70 -13.48 -9.50
N MET A 130 -5.60 -12.50 -9.45
CA MET A 130 -7.05 -12.71 -9.65
C MET A 130 -7.48 -12.66 -11.12
N ASN A 131 -6.59 -12.28 -12.04
CA ASN A 131 -6.98 -12.06 -13.44
C ASN A 131 -7.05 -13.39 -14.21
N GLU A 132 -8.27 -13.82 -14.54
CA GLU A 132 -8.57 -15.10 -15.22
C GLU A 132 -7.93 -15.27 -16.60
N LYS A 133 -7.50 -14.18 -17.25
CA LYS A 133 -6.86 -14.24 -18.58
C LYS A 133 -5.39 -14.65 -18.52
N VAL A 134 -4.80 -14.66 -17.33
CA VAL A 134 -3.38 -14.98 -17.12
C VAL A 134 -3.29 -16.06 -16.05
N ASN A 135 -2.47 -17.07 -16.29
CA ASN A 135 -2.29 -18.16 -15.32
C ASN A 135 -1.05 -17.91 -14.45
N LEU A 136 -1.04 -16.75 -13.79
CA LEU A 136 0.07 -16.33 -12.95
C LEU A 136 0.02 -17.06 -11.61
N HIS A 137 1.13 -17.66 -11.23
CA HIS A 137 1.30 -18.32 -9.94
C HIS A 137 2.46 -17.69 -9.17
N SER A 138 2.31 -17.62 -7.86
CA SER A 138 3.36 -17.09 -7.02
C SER A 138 4.64 -17.92 -7.14
N HIS A 139 5.78 -17.25 -7.25
CA HIS A 139 7.07 -17.92 -7.46
C HIS A 139 7.59 -18.46 -6.14
N ARG A 140 7.99 -19.73 -6.08
CA ARG A 140 8.56 -20.27 -4.83
C ARG A 140 9.95 -19.72 -4.50
N ASP A 141 10.68 -19.27 -5.53
CA ASP A 141 11.99 -18.65 -5.40
C ASP A 141 11.85 -17.13 -5.51
N THR A 142 12.62 -16.38 -4.72
CA THR A 142 12.70 -14.91 -4.82
C THR A 142 13.45 -14.51 -6.10
N LYS A 143 12.76 -13.86 -7.01
CA LYS A 143 13.25 -13.34 -8.30
C LYS A 143 13.22 -11.82 -8.38
N GLY A 144 12.73 -11.12 -7.35
CA GLY A 144 12.46 -9.69 -7.41
C GLY A 144 11.12 -9.37 -8.08
N CYS A 145 10.29 -10.38 -8.35
CA CYS A 145 9.05 -10.22 -9.09
C CYS A 145 7.92 -9.82 -8.14
N CYS A 146 7.00 -8.96 -8.57
CA CYS A 146 5.78 -8.65 -7.79
C CYS A 146 4.84 -9.84 -7.53
N LEU A 147 5.18 -11.02 -8.02
CA LEU A 147 4.46 -12.28 -7.83
C LEU A 147 5.31 -13.31 -7.09
N ASP A 148 6.38 -12.92 -6.40
CA ASP A 148 7.13 -13.85 -5.58
C ASP A 148 6.31 -14.28 -4.36
N TYR A 149 6.37 -15.57 -4.02
CA TYR A 149 5.89 -16.09 -2.74
C TYR A 149 7.02 -15.96 -1.73
N THR A 150 6.93 -14.96 -0.87
CA THR A 150 7.98 -14.67 0.10
C THR A 150 7.65 -15.33 1.43
N PHE A 151 8.26 -16.48 1.69
CA PHE A 151 8.17 -17.13 3.01
C PHE A 151 8.77 -16.25 4.11
N PHE A 152 9.86 -15.53 3.81
CA PHE A 152 10.44 -14.53 4.70
C PHE A 152 9.95 -13.13 4.32
N LYS A 153 9.32 -12.43 5.27
CA LYS A 153 8.77 -11.08 5.05
C LYS A 153 9.80 -10.07 4.52
N MET A 154 11.08 -10.25 4.86
CA MET A 154 12.14 -9.34 4.42
C MET A 154 12.43 -9.44 2.91
N ASP A 155 12.10 -10.55 2.27
CA ASP A 155 12.34 -10.73 0.83
C ASP A 155 11.34 -9.90 0.02
N ASP A 156 10.10 -9.76 0.50
CA ASP A 156 9.06 -8.93 -0.14
C ASP A 156 9.47 -7.46 -0.21
N LYS A 157 10.29 -7.01 0.75
CA LYS A 157 10.88 -5.67 0.70
C LYS A 157 11.76 -5.47 -0.53
N VAL A 158 12.48 -6.51 -0.95
CA VAL A 158 13.30 -6.49 -2.18
C VAL A 158 12.38 -6.38 -3.39
N ASP A 159 11.30 -7.15 -3.42
CA ASP A 159 10.35 -7.19 -4.55
C ASP A 159 9.62 -5.86 -4.71
N ILE A 160 9.17 -5.28 -3.60
CA ILE A 160 8.62 -3.92 -3.59
C ILE A 160 9.70 -2.97 -4.10
N ALA A 161 10.89 -2.94 -3.50
CA ALA A 161 11.94 -1.98 -3.89
C ALA A 161 12.33 -2.06 -5.38
N LEU A 162 12.43 -3.26 -5.95
CA LEU A 162 12.79 -3.46 -7.36
C LEU A 162 11.70 -3.03 -8.32
N GLY A 163 10.43 -3.19 -7.95
CA GLY A 163 9.32 -2.81 -8.82
C GLY A 163 9.32 -3.58 -10.14
N TYR A 164 9.66 -4.87 -10.10
CA TYR A 164 9.95 -5.69 -11.28
C TYR A 164 8.91 -6.80 -11.52
N ILE A 165 8.79 -7.22 -12.78
CA ILE A 165 8.02 -8.38 -13.24
C ILE A 165 8.94 -9.28 -14.06
N CYS A 166 9.06 -10.55 -13.68
CA CYS A 166 9.95 -11.48 -14.37
C CYS A 166 9.49 -11.77 -15.80
N ASP A 167 10.42 -12.11 -16.70
CA ASP A 167 10.12 -12.29 -18.12
C ASP A 167 9.05 -13.36 -18.37
N LYS A 168 9.03 -14.44 -17.58
CA LYS A 168 7.96 -15.44 -17.65
C LYS A 168 6.58 -14.81 -17.40
N CYS A 169 6.44 -13.98 -16.36
CA CYS A 169 5.18 -13.30 -16.07
C CYS A 169 4.84 -12.26 -17.14
N LYS A 170 5.85 -11.55 -17.68
CA LYS A 170 5.64 -10.63 -18.81
C LYS A 170 5.06 -11.35 -20.02
N ASP A 171 5.61 -12.51 -20.38
CA ASP A 171 5.13 -13.32 -21.50
C ASP A 171 3.71 -13.81 -21.28
N GLU A 172 3.38 -14.29 -20.08
CA GLU A 172 2.01 -14.71 -19.74
C GLU A 172 1.03 -13.52 -19.83
N ILE A 173 1.42 -12.33 -19.35
CA ILE A 173 0.61 -11.12 -19.44
C ILE A 173 0.40 -10.67 -20.88
N ILE A 174 1.45 -10.66 -21.70
CA ILE A 174 1.38 -10.28 -23.12
C ILE A 174 0.43 -11.23 -23.86
N ASN A 175 0.56 -12.53 -23.62
CA ASN A 175 -0.25 -13.55 -24.30
C ASN A 175 -1.71 -13.56 -23.84
N GLY A 176 -1.96 -13.29 -22.56
CA GLY A 176 -3.31 -13.33 -21.98
C GLY A 176 -4.12 -12.04 -22.13
N ILE A 177 -3.47 -10.88 -22.00
CA ILE A 177 -4.13 -9.57 -21.92
C ILE A 177 -3.64 -8.63 -23.03
N GLY A 178 -2.33 -8.51 -23.18
CA GLY A 178 -1.71 -7.66 -24.20
C GLY A 178 -0.54 -6.82 -23.70
N LYS A 179 0.21 -6.26 -24.64
CA LYS A 179 1.44 -5.50 -24.38
C LYS A 179 1.17 -4.13 -23.74
N GLU A 180 0.06 -3.50 -24.11
CA GLU A 180 -0.37 -2.22 -23.57
C GLU A 180 -0.60 -2.35 -22.06
N TYR A 181 -1.34 -3.38 -21.64
CA TYR A 181 -1.58 -3.67 -20.22
C TYR A 181 -0.27 -3.94 -19.47
N LEU A 182 0.65 -4.72 -20.04
CA LEU A 182 1.95 -4.94 -19.41
C LEU A 182 2.72 -3.62 -19.20
N THR A 183 2.69 -2.73 -20.21
CA THR A 183 3.38 -1.44 -20.14
C THR A 183 2.81 -0.57 -19.02
N GLU A 184 1.48 -0.50 -18.89
CA GLU A 184 0.82 0.21 -17.81
C GLU A 184 1.17 -0.37 -16.43
N ILE A 185 1.13 -1.70 -16.29
CA ILE A 185 1.46 -2.36 -15.02
C ILE A 185 2.93 -2.16 -14.64
N ILE A 186 3.88 -2.28 -15.59
CA ILE A 186 5.29 -2.00 -15.31
C ILE A 186 5.47 -0.55 -14.83
N ASN A 187 4.82 0.40 -15.47
CA ASN A 187 4.85 1.80 -15.05
C ASN A 187 4.25 2.02 -13.65
N ILE A 188 3.29 1.20 -13.21
CA ILE A 188 2.75 1.29 -11.85
C ILE A 188 3.72 0.68 -10.84
N VAL A 189 4.22 -0.52 -11.14
CA VAL A 189 5.05 -1.32 -10.22
C VAL A 189 6.44 -0.70 -10.05
N ASN A 190 7.00 -0.04 -11.08
CA ASN A 190 8.26 0.70 -10.99
C ASN A 190 8.16 2.04 -10.23
N ARG A 191 6.92 2.49 -9.93
CA ARG A 191 6.60 3.70 -9.16
C ARG A 191 7.07 5.03 -9.75
N GLU A 192 7.52 5.07 -10.99
CA GLU A 192 7.97 6.33 -11.63
C GLU A 192 6.83 7.37 -11.70
N TRP A 193 5.59 6.91 -11.81
CA TRP A 193 4.38 7.74 -11.82
C TRP A 193 4.16 8.58 -10.54
N ILE A 194 4.77 8.20 -9.42
CA ILE A 194 4.66 8.95 -8.16
C ILE A 194 5.29 10.34 -8.32
N GLY A 195 6.40 10.42 -9.05
CA GLY A 195 7.14 11.65 -9.33
C GLY A 195 7.88 12.24 -8.12
N ASP A 196 8.36 13.47 -8.28
CA ASP A 196 9.21 14.16 -7.29
C ASP A 196 8.40 15.13 -6.41
N ILE A 197 8.75 15.22 -5.12
CA ILE A 197 8.11 16.12 -4.14
C ILE A 197 8.21 17.61 -4.47
N ASN A 198 9.17 18.01 -5.32
CA ASN A 198 9.39 19.38 -5.76
C ASN A 198 8.75 19.69 -7.13
N ASN A 199 8.23 18.67 -7.81
CA ASN A 199 7.59 18.84 -9.12
C ASN A 199 6.08 19.12 -8.96
N PHE A 200 5.66 20.36 -9.22
CA PHE A 200 4.25 20.74 -9.14
C PHE A 200 3.38 19.87 -10.06
N GLY A 201 2.33 19.29 -9.48
CA GLY A 201 1.40 18.41 -10.19
C GLY A 201 1.77 16.92 -10.13
N SER A 202 2.92 16.55 -9.57
CA SER A 202 3.22 15.15 -9.25
C SER A 202 2.34 14.67 -8.09
N VAL A 203 2.22 13.34 -7.97
CA VAL A 203 1.49 12.71 -6.86
C VAL A 203 2.23 12.97 -5.55
N ALA A 204 3.56 12.82 -5.53
CA ALA A 204 4.40 13.12 -4.36
C ALA A 204 4.26 14.57 -3.88
N TYR A 205 4.28 15.54 -4.79
CA TYR A 205 4.09 16.96 -4.46
C TYR A 205 2.73 17.20 -3.81
N THR A 206 1.67 16.61 -4.38
CA THR A 206 0.31 16.80 -3.87
C THR A 206 0.12 16.14 -2.51
N LEU A 207 0.62 14.91 -2.33
CA LEU A 207 0.63 14.23 -1.03
C LEU A 207 1.29 15.09 0.04
N LYS A 208 2.47 15.63 -0.23
CA LYS A 208 3.21 16.46 0.72
C LYS A 208 2.48 17.76 1.05
N ASN A 209 1.99 18.47 0.04
CA ASN A 209 1.49 19.83 0.23
C ASN A 209 0.03 19.88 0.68
N PHE A 210 -0.82 18.96 0.20
CA PHE A 210 -2.25 18.95 0.48
C PHE A 210 -2.60 18.04 1.65
N PHE A 211 -1.94 16.87 1.73
CA PHE A 211 -2.22 15.86 2.75
C PHE A 211 -1.18 15.80 3.87
N LYS A 212 -0.11 16.61 3.78
CA LYS A 212 1.00 16.63 4.76
C LYS A 212 1.67 15.26 4.93
N PHE A 213 1.74 14.51 3.83
CA PHE A 213 2.34 13.18 3.76
C PHE A 213 3.52 13.18 2.78
N ASP A 214 4.75 13.03 3.29
CA ASP A 214 5.97 12.94 2.48
C ASP A 214 6.29 11.47 2.22
N ILE A 215 5.92 10.96 1.04
CA ILE A 215 6.04 9.53 0.70
C ILE A 215 7.48 8.99 0.78
N GLY A 216 8.50 9.84 0.66
CA GLY A 216 9.90 9.43 0.75
C GLY A 216 10.47 9.40 2.18
N LYS A 217 9.76 10.01 3.15
CA LYS A 217 10.21 10.12 4.55
C LYS A 217 9.25 9.48 5.54
N ASP A 218 7.96 9.60 5.28
CA ASP A 218 6.93 9.10 6.15
C ASP A 218 6.74 7.60 5.94
N SER A 219 6.69 6.88 7.05
CA SER A 219 6.35 5.46 7.04
C SER A 219 4.98 5.21 6.40
N GLY A 220 4.05 6.17 6.45
CA GLY A 220 2.66 5.94 6.03
C GLY A 220 1.75 5.55 7.18
N LEU A 221 2.28 5.26 8.37
CA LEU A 221 1.47 5.14 9.58
C LEU A 221 1.25 6.50 10.25
N ASN A 222 0.12 6.62 10.95
CA ASN A 222 -0.17 7.76 11.81
C ASN A 222 0.89 7.81 12.93
N LYS A 223 1.88 8.67 12.74
CA LYS A 223 2.96 8.90 13.72
C LYS A 223 2.37 9.31 15.07
N THR A 224 2.84 8.67 16.15
CA THR A 224 2.53 9.13 17.50
C THR A 224 3.19 10.49 17.74
N PHE A 225 2.78 11.20 18.79
CA PHE A 225 3.40 12.50 19.14
C PHE A 225 4.93 12.39 19.32
N TRP A 226 5.42 11.25 19.84
CA TRP A 226 6.84 10.98 20.02
C TRP A 226 7.59 10.78 18.70
N ASP A 227 6.97 10.08 17.74
CA ASP A 227 7.56 9.88 16.42
C ASP A 227 7.66 11.21 15.66
N LYS A 228 6.61 12.03 15.73
CA LYS A 228 6.62 13.40 15.18
C LYS A 228 7.72 14.24 15.81
N ALA A 229 7.86 14.22 17.14
CA ALA A 229 8.92 14.96 17.83
C ALA A 229 10.31 14.49 17.39
N LYS A 230 10.54 13.17 17.29
CA LYS A 230 11.82 12.59 16.86
C LYS A 230 12.21 13.04 15.45
N ASP A 231 11.26 13.03 14.51
CA ASP A 231 11.53 13.46 13.14
C ASP A 231 11.87 14.95 13.06
N TYR A 232 11.14 15.79 13.80
CA TYR A 232 11.50 17.21 13.93
C TYR A 232 12.91 17.38 14.53
N PHE A 233 13.26 16.64 15.57
CA PHE A 233 14.61 16.69 16.17
C PHE A 233 15.71 16.23 15.21
N CYS A 234 15.46 15.24 14.36
CA CYS A 234 16.40 14.79 13.34
C CYS A 234 16.60 15.80 12.21
N GLU A 235 15.61 16.65 11.94
CA GLU A 235 15.67 17.70 10.91
C GLU A 235 16.25 19.02 11.43
N ILE A 236 16.40 19.20 12.75
CA ILE A 236 17.05 20.37 13.32
C ILE A 236 18.57 20.29 12.99
N PRO A 237 19.14 21.32 12.32
CA PRO A 237 20.58 21.39 12.08
C PRO A 237 21.37 21.22 13.38
N LYS A 238 22.49 20.48 13.33
CA LYS A 238 23.31 20.18 14.52
C LYS A 238 23.71 21.44 15.29
N GLU A 239 23.89 22.55 14.58
CA GLU A 239 24.22 23.86 15.10
C GLU A 239 23.13 24.40 16.04
N ILE A 240 21.85 24.19 15.71
CA ILE A 240 20.71 24.60 16.54
C ILE A 240 20.58 23.69 17.76
N ILE A 241 20.83 22.38 17.62
CA ILE A 241 20.85 21.44 18.76
C ILE A 241 21.94 21.84 19.76
N VAL A 242 23.14 22.18 19.29
CA VAL A 242 24.25 22.65 20.12
C VAL A 242 23.89 23.95 20.84
N LEU A 243 23.21 24.89 20.17
CA LEU A 243 22.71 26.13 20.76
C LEU A 243 21.68 25.88 21.87
N ILE A 244 20.73 24.96 21.66
CA ILE A 244 19.73 24.61 22.67
C ILE A 244 20.37 23.96 23.89
N ILE A 245 21.32 23.03 23.68
CA ILE A 245 22.05 22.37 24.79
C ILE A 245 22.89 23.39 25.55
N ALA A 246 23.62 24.28 24.85
CA ALA A 246 24.43 25.32 25.47
C ALA A 246 23.56 26.30 26.30
N ALA A 247 22.37 26.66 25.81
CA ALA A 247 21.44 27.52 26.54
C ALA A 247 20.92 26.82 27.81
N ILE A 248 20.57 25.53 27.75
CA ILE A 248 20.12 24.76 28.91
C ILE A 248 21.24 24.65 29.97
N ILE A 249 22.46 24.33 29.54
CA ILE A 249 23.64 24.28 30.43
C ILE A 249 23.91 25.65 31.06
N GLY A 250 23.83 26.72 30.27
CA GLY A 250 24.01 28.08 30.77
C GLY A 250 22.98 28.46 31.83
N ILE A 251 21.71 28.11 31.64
CA ILE A 251 20.64 28.33 32.63
C ILE A 251 20.87 27.50 33.90
N LEU A 252 21.32 26.25 33.77
CA LEU A 252 21.60 25.37 34.91
C LEU A 252 22.82 25.84 35.71
N ILE A 253 23.86 26.35 35.06
CA ILE A 253 25.03 26.93 35.71
C ILE A 253 24.67 28.25 36.39
N TRP A 254 23.81 29.07 35.78
CA TRP A 254 23.40 30.37 36.35
C TRP A 254 22.46 30.25 37.56
N ARG A 255 21.78 29.11 37.73
CA ARG A 255 20.90 28.83 38.89
C ARG A 255 21.63 28.24 40.10
N ASN A 256 22.90 27.85 39.97
CA ASN A 256 23.77 27.42 41.07
C ASN A 256 24.69 28.56 41.51
#